data_AF-A0A095V148-F1
#
_entry.id   AF-A0A095V148-F1
#
_cell.length_a   1.000
_cell.length_b   1.000
_cell.length_c   1.000
_cell.angle_alpha   90.00
_cell.angle_beta   90.00
_cell.angle_gamma   90.00
#
_symmetry.space_group_name_H-M   'P 1'
#
loop_
_entity.id
_entity.type
_entity.pdbx_description
1 polymer ?
#
loop_
_entity_poly.entity_id
_entity_poly.type
_entity_poly.pdbx_seq_one_letter_code
_entity_poly.pdbx_strand_id
1 'polypeptide(L)'
;MKKLFTLLLLSFATATSFSAAAQWPPETGAKVPGNALEYPTRLSPVNQSLEQMLNQGGEIIASSLASDGPVVTLRLNKHYIFCLLKGAGSGSDQNVATSKCYAMN
;
A
#
# COMPACT_ATOMS: atom_id res chain seq x y z
N MET A 1 -20.06 -40.72 -34.15
CA MET A 1 -20.54 -39.39 -33.68
C MET A 1 -20.32 -39.16 -32.18
N LYS A 2 -20.70 -40.09 -31.27
CA LYS A 2 -20.45 -39.94 -29.82
C LYS A 2 -18.97 -39.72 -29.42
N LYS A 3 -18.02 -40.44 -30.04
CA LYS A 3 -16.58 -40.31 -29.76
C LYS A 3 -15.97 -38.97 -30.17
N LEU A 4 -16.57 -38.28 -31.15
CA LEU A 4 -16.13 -36.96 -31.60
C LEU A 4 -16.55 -35.86 -30.61
N PHE A 5 -17.72 -36.03 -30.00
CA PHE A 5 -18.22 -35.12 -28.96
C PHE A 5 -17.40 -35.20 -27.67
N THR A 6 -16.93 -36.41 -27.30
CA THR A 6 -16.09 -36.60 -26.11
C THR A 6 -14.71 -35.96 -26.26
N LEU A 7 -14.15 -35.95 -27.47
CA LEU A 7 -12.87 -35.28 -27.75
C LEU A 7 -13.00 -33.75 -27.71
N LEU A 8 -14.12 -33.20 -28.21
CA LEU A 8 -14.37 -31.76 -28.22
C LEU A 8 -14.54 -31.17 -26.80
N LEU A 9 -15.14 -31.94 -25.88
CA LEU A 9 -15.29 -31.58 -24.48
C LEU A 9 -13.98 -31.62 -23.69
N LEU A 10 -13.03 -32.50 -24.04
CA LEU A 10 -11.71 -32.55 -23.41
C LEU A 10 -10.81 -31.37 -23.82
N SER A 11 -10.95 -30.88 -25.06
CA SER A 11 -10.17 -29.73 -25.54
C SER A 11 -10.54 -28.40 -24.88
N PHE A 12 -11.76 -28.26 -24.33
CA PHE A 12 -12.20 -27.02 -23.68
C PHE A 12 -11.70 -26.85 -22.24
N ALA A 13 -11.19 -27.93 -21.61
CA ALA A 13 -10.72 -27.91 -20.23
C ALA A 13 -9.28 -27.41 -20.05
N THR A 14 -8.54 -27.14 -21.13
CA THR A 14 -7.11 -26.74 -21.07
C THR A 14 -6.88 -25.23 -21.22
N ALA A 15 -7.95 -24.42 -21.32
CA ALA A 15 -7.84 -22.98 -21.56
C ALA A 15 -7.74 -22.12 -20.28
N THR A 16 -7.57 -22.69 -19.09
CA THR A 16 -7.30 -21.90 -17.87
C THR A 16 -5.81 -21.58 -17.74
N SER A 17 -5.24 -20.96 -18.77
CA SER A 17 -4.02 -20.18 -18.58
C SER A 17 -4.42 -18.84 -17.99
N PHE A 18 -4.75 -18.83 -16.70
CA PHE A 18 -4.73 -17.58 -15.93
C PHE A 18 -3.27 -17.14 -15.87
N SER A 19 -2.84 -16.43 -16.90
CA SER A 19 -1.71 -15.52 -16.77
C SER A 19 -2.18 -14.39 -15.87
N ALA A 20 -2.31 -14.67 -14.57
CA ALA A 20 -2.18 -13.63 -13.57
C ALA A 20 -0.79 -13.06 -13.84
N ALA A 21 -0.72 -11.89 -14.47
CA ALA A 21 0.50 -11.12 -14.50
C ALA A 21 0.97 -11.11 -13.04
N ALA A 22 2.14 -11.71 -12.77
CA ALA A 22 2.71 -11.67 -11.44
C ALA A 22 2.62 -10.20 -10.99
N GLN A 23 1.89 -9.96 -9.91
CA GLN A 23 1.59 -8.63 -9.37
C GLN A 23 2.84 -7.76 -9.54
N TRP A 24 2.74 -6.65 -10.29
CA TRP A 24 3.84 -5.71 -10.44
C TRP A 24 3.56 -4.49 -9.57
N PRO A 25 4.49 -4.06 -8.69
CA PRO A 25 5.80 -4.67 -8.45
C PRO A 25 5.69 -6.07 -7.79
N PRO A 26 6.69 -6.95 -8.00
CA PRO A 26 6.66 -8.29 -7.41
C PRO A 26 6.67 -8.23 -5.88
N GLU A 27 6.17 -9.28 -5.24
CA GLU A 27 6.19 -9.37 -3.78
C GLU A 27 7.63 -9.33 -3.24
N THR A 28 7.86 -8.52 -2.20
CA THR A 28 9.17 -8.36 -1.57
C THR A 28 9.82 -9.68 -1.18
N GLY A 29 11.10 -9.84 -1.50
CA GLY A 29 11.87 -11.06 -1.19
C GLY A 29 11.70 -12.22 -2.19
N ALA A 30 10.81 -12.13 -3.18
CA ALA A 30 10.79 -13.06 -4.29
C ALA A 30 12.09 -12.95 -5.14
N LYS A 31 12.64 -14.08 -5.57
CA LYS A 31 13.87 -14.12 -6.39
C LYS A 31 13.56 -13.87 -7.88
N VAL A 32 13.08 -12.66 -8.21
CA VAL A 32 12.71 -12.26 -9.58
C VAL A 32 13.39 -10.95 -9.98
N PRO A 33 13.61 -10.69 -11.29
CA PRO A 33 14.34 -9.49 -11.75
C PRO A 33 13.79 -8.16 -11.23
N GLY A 34 12.46 -8.04 -11.02
CA GLY A 34 11.85 -6.81 -10.48
C GLY A 34 12.28 -6.49 -9.04
N ASN A 35 12.63 -7.50 -8.24
CA ASN A 35 13.03 -7.29 -6.84
C ASN A 35 14.50 -6.92 -6.68
N ALA A 36 15.32 -7.04 -7.74
CA ALA A 36 16.69 -6.51 -7.72
C ALA A 36 16.74 -4.99 -7.55
N LEU A 37 15.60 -4.30 -7.72
CA LEU A 37 15.44 -2.86 -7.54
C LEU A 37 14.91 -2.48 -6.14
N GLU A 38 14.67 -3.44 -5.24
CA GLU A 38 14.29 -3.14 -3.87
C GLU A 38 15.51 -2.64 -3.07
N TYR A 39 15.48 -1.38 -2.65
CA TYR A 39 16.52 -0.77 -1.83
C TYR A 39 16.00 -0.43 -0.43
N PRO A 40 16.76 -0.72 0.65
CA PRO A 40 16.36 -0.38 2.00
C PRO A 40 16.12 1.14 2.14
N THR A 41 14.90 1.51 2.52
CA THR A 41 14.53 2.90 2.77
C THR A 41 14.41 3.13 4.27
N ARG A 42 15.09 4.15 4.79
CA ARG A 42 15.00 4.53 6.20
C ARG A 42 13.88 5.55 6.39
N LEU A 43 12.98 5.25 7.32
CA LEU A 43 11.93 6.15 7.77
C LEU A 43 12.25 6.66 9.17
N SER A 44 12.35 7.99 9.32
CA SER A 44 12.66 8.62 10.61
C SER A 44 11.36 9.02 11.31
N PRO A 45 11.13 8.63 12.58
CA PRO A 45 9.91 9.02 13.29
C PRO A 45 9.85 10.53 13.46
N VAL A 46 8.67 11.10 13.27
CA VAL A 46 8.41 12.53 13.48
C VAL A 46 7.65 12.72 14.78
N ASN A 47 8.22 13.50 15.70
CA ASN A 47 7.61 13.79 17.01
C ASN A 47 6.67 15.01 16.94
N GLN A 48 5.78 15.05 15.96
CA GLN A 48 4.76 16.07 15.75
C GLN A 48 3.52 15.42 15.16
N SER A 49 2.33 15.91 15.51
CA SER A 49 1.09 15.45 14.90
C SER A 49 0.96 15.96 13.46
N LEU A 50 0.16 15.27 12.65
CA LEU A 50 -0.21 15.76 11.31
C LEU A 50 -0.82 17.17 11.39
N GLU A 51 -1.69 17.41 12.37
CA GLU A 51 -2.31 18.72 12.60
C GLU A 51 -1.26 19.82 12.84
N GLN A 52 -0.27 19.58 13.71
CA GLN A 52 0.80 20.53 13.96
C GLN A 52 1.60 20.85 12.70
N MET A 53 1.89 19.84 11.88
CA MET A 53 2.63 20.02 10.64
C MET A 53 1.80 20.77 9.56
N LEU A 54 0.50 20.53 9.49
CA LEU A 54 -0.40 21.29 8.61
C LEU A 54 -0.47 22.76 9.04
N ASN A 55 -0.55 23.02 10.36
CA ASN A 55 -0.54 24.38 10.91
C ASN A 55 0.80 25.11 10.66
N GLN A 56 1.89 24.38 10.45
CA GLN A 56 3.20 24.94 10.05
C GLN A 56 3.33 25.19 8.54
N GLY A 57 2.26 24.99 7.77
CA GLY A 57 2.26 25.17 6.32
C GLY A 57 2.62 23.91 5.52
N GLY A 58 2.55 22.73 6.13
CA GLY A 58 2.69 21.47 5.40
C GLY A 58 1.54 21.27 4.40
N GLU A 59 1.86 20.73 3.23
CA GLU A 59 0.90 20.49 2.15
C GLU A 59 0.66 18.99 1.97
N ILE A 60 -0.60 18.54 1.96
CA ILE A 60 -0.94 17.16 1.59
C ILE A 60 -0.85 17.05 0.07
N ILE A 61 0.07 16.21 -0.40
CA ILE A 61 0.33 16.04 -1.84
C ILE A 61 -0.16 14.69 -2.38
N ALA A 62 -0.44 13.73 -1.49
CA ALA A 62 -1.03 12.45 -1.85
C ALA A 62 -1.78 11.83 -0.66
N SER A 63 -2.76 10.98 -0.95
CA SER A 63 -3.51 10.21 0.05
C SER A 63 -3.93 8.85 -0.51
N SER A 64 -3.95 7.84 0.34
CA SER A 64 -4.47 6.50 0.03
C SER A 64 -5.19 5.90 1.24
N LEU A 65 -6.02 4.89 1.01
CA LEU A 65 -6.62 4.08 2.08
C LEU A 65 -5.79 2.81 2.26
N ALA A 66 -5.28 2.58 3.47
CA ALA A 66 -4.67 1.31 3.87
C ALA A 66 -5.63 0.53 4.77
N SER A 67 -5.29 -0.73 5.07
CA SER A 67 -6.08 -1.61 5.95
C SER A 67 -6.34 -0.99 7.32
N ASP A 68 -5.39 -0.19 7.81
CA ASP A 68 -5.36 0.30 9.20
C ASP A 68 -5.81 1.76 9.32
N GLY A 69 -6.18 2.39 8.20
CA GLY A 69 -6.63 3.77 8.12
C GLY A 69 -6.07 4.51 6.90
N PRO A 70 -6.47 5.77 6.68
CA PRO A 70 -5.90 6.61 5.63
C PRO A 70 -4.41 6.86 5.86
N VAL A 71 -3.64 6.85 4.78
CA VAL A 71 -2.24 7.29 4.74
C VAL A 71 -2.17 8.55 3.91
N VAL A 72 -1.54 9.60 4.45
CA VAL A 72 -1.29 10.84 3.70
C VAL A 72 0.20 11.07 3.55
N THR A 73 0.59 11.62 2.40
CA THR A 73 1.94 12.12 2.16
C THR A 73 1.90 13.64 2.23
N LEU A 74 2.69 14.19 3.14
CA LEU A 74 2.84 15.61 3.39
C LEU A 74 4.18 16.09 2.81
N ARG A 75 4.20 17.27 2.21
CA ARG A 75 5.42 18.02 1.90
C ARG A 75 5.56 19.15 2.93
N LEU A 76 6.65 19.14 3.69
CA LEU A 76 6.97 20.19 4.67
C LEU A 76 8.49 20.40 4.70
N ASN A 77 8.96 21.64 4.59
CA ASN A 77 10.39 21.98 4.66
C ASN A 77 11.30 21.16 3.72
N LYS A 78 10.81 20.80 2.52
CA LYS A 78 11.47 19.91 1.53
C LYS A 78 11.55 18.43 1.91
N HIS A 79 10.94 18.04 3.01
CA HIS A 79 10.80 16.64 3.42
C HIS A 79 9.48 16.06 2.92
N TYR A 80 9.49 14.76 2.61
CA TYR A 80 8.29 13.98 2.37
C TYR A 80 7.97 13.21 3.65
N ILE A 81 6.77 13.41 4.20
CA ILE A 81 6.36 12.83 5.48
C ILE A 81 5.12 11.98 5.26
N PHE A 82 5.21 10.70 5.61
CA PHE A 82 4.09 9.76 5.55
C PHE A 82 3.42 9.69 6.90
N CYS A 83 2.12 10.01 6.96
CA CYS A 83 1.33 9.96 8.18
C CYS A 83 0.21 8.95 8.05
N LEU A 84 0.21 7.95 8.93
CA LEU A 84 -0.90 7.02 9.10
C LEU A 84 -1.88 7.64 10.08
N LEU A 85 -3.14 7.78 9.66
CA LEU A 85 -4.21 8.32 10.48
C LEU A 85 -5.01 7.18 11.11
N LYS A 86 -5.16 7.24 12.43
CA LYS A 86 -6.02 6.34 13.17
C LYS A 86 -7.19 7.13 13.74
N GLY A 87 -8.40 6.81 13.28
CA GLY A 87 -9.61 7.41 13.81
C GLY A 87 -9.78 7.10 15.30
N ALA A 88 -10.63 7.90 15.96
CA ALA A 88 -11.11 7.56 17.30
C ALA A 88 -11.77 6.17 17.25
N GLY A 89 -11.35 5.27 18.13
CA GLY A 89 -11.96 3.95 18.28
C GLY A 89 -13.37 4.07 18.87
N SER A 90 -14.17 3.02 18.69
CA SER A 90 -15.47 2.86 19.39
C SER A 90 -15.34 2.28 20.80
N GLY A 91 -14.13 1.93 21.23
CA GLY A 91 -13.82 1.46 22.60
C GLY A 91 -13.59 2.62 23.56
N SER A 92 -13.89 2.40 24.84
CA SER A 92 -13.97 3.44 25.89
C SER A 92 -12.72 4.31 26.08
N ASP A 93 -11.54 3.84 25.65
CA ASP A 93 -10.26 4.42 26.07
C ASP A 93 -9.48 5.14 24.95
N GLN A 94 -9.98 5.12 23.71
CA GLN A 94 -9.30 5.69 22.53
C GLN A 94 -10.25 6.60 21.74
N ASN A 95 -10.84 7.59 22.41
CA ASN A 95 -11.80 8.53 21.81
C ASN A 95 -11.15 9.67 20.98
N VAL A 96 -9.83 9.64 20.78
CA VAL A 96 -9.10 10.72 20.10
C VAL A 96 -8.41 10.17 18.85
N ALA A 97 -8.58 10.85 17.72
CA ALA A 97 -7.87 10.51 16.50
C ALA A 97 -6.37 10.79 16.69
N THR A 98 -5.53 9.87 16.21
CA THR A 98 -4.07 9.99 16.31
C THR A 98 -3.41 9.89 14.94
N SER A 99 -2.20 10.42 14.84
CA SER A 99 -1.37 10.30 13.64
C SER A 99 -0.01 9.73 14.02
N LYS A 100 0.49 8.81 13.19
CA LYS A 100 1.84 8.25 13.31
C LYS A 100 2.60 8.61 12.04
N CYS A 101 3.60 9.48 12.19
CA CYS A 101 4.25 10.13 11.05
C CYS A 101 5.74 9.76 10.95
N TYR A 102 6.21 9.64 9.72
CA TYR A 102 7.58 9.29 9.39
C TYR A 102 8.10 10.15 8.24
N ALA A 103 9.26 10.77 8.43
CA ALA A 103 9.94 11.53 7.39
C ALA A 103 10.85 10.63 6.55
N MET A 104 10.84 10.88 5.25
CA MET A 104 11.79 10.36 4.29
C MET A 104 12.72 11.52 3.90
N ASN A 105 13.97 11.37 4.34
CA ASN A 105 15.06 12.37 4.29
C ASN A 105 14.83 13.55 5.21
#